data_AF-A0A9D9DJU4-F1
#
_entry.id   AF-A0A9D9DJU4-F1
#
_cell.length_a   1.000
_cell.length_b   1.000
_cell.length_c   1.000
_cell.angle_alpha   90.00
_cell.angle_beta   90.00
_cell.angle_gamma   90.00
#
_symmetry.space_group_name_H-M   'P 1'
#
loop_
_entity.id
_entity.type
_entity.pdbx_description
1 polymer ?
#
loop_
_entity_poly.entity_id
_entity_poly.type
_entity_poly.pdbx_seq_one_letter_code
_entity_poly.pdbx_strand_id
1 'polypeptide(L)' 'DSFRKNILSKGNTEDADVLYRNFRGRDPKPEALLEKLGMTGK' A
#
# COMPACT_ATOMS: atom_id res chain seq x y z
N ASP A 1 -6.41 9.38 -9.23
CA ASP A 1 -6.42 8.36 -10.31
C ASP A 1 -5.55 7.13 -10.08
N SER A 2 -4.32 7.26 -9.57
CA SER A 2 -3.40 6.12 -9.38
C SER A 2 -4.00 4.95 -8.57
N PHE A 3 -4.74 5.23 -7.49
CA PHE A 3 -5.33 4.17 -6.66
C PHE A 3 -6.38 3.33 -7.41
N ARG A 4 -7.28 3.99 -8.16
CA ARG A 4 -8.28 3.27 -8.97
C ARG A 4 -7.61 2.41 -10.05
N LYS A 5 -6.62 2.96 -10.75
CA LYS A 5 -5.90 2.30 -11.85
C LYS A 5 -5.09 1.09 -11.39
N ASN A 6 -4.40 1.21 -10.26
CA ASN A 6 -3.43 0.21 -9.82
C ASN A 6 -4.01 -0.78 -8.81
N ILE A 7 -5.06 -0.42 -8.06
CA ILE A 7 -5.64 -1.29 -7.03
C ILE A 7 -7.06 -1.71 -7.43
N LEU A 8 -7.99 -0.76 -7.53
CA LEU A 8 -9.41 -1.09 -7.61
C LEU A 8 -9.83 -1.72 -8.95
N SER A 9 -9.19 -1.34 -10.06
CA SER A 9 -9.53 -1.87 -11.39
C SER A 9 -8.86 -3.21 -11.72
N LYS A 10 -7.98 -3.72 -10.85
CA LYS A 10 -7.16 -4.91 -11.14
C LYS A 10 -7.76 -6.21 -10.61
N GLY A 11 -8.59 -6.17 -9.57
CA GLY A 11 -9.14 -7.39 -8.97
C GLY A 11 -8.02 -8.35 -8.55
N ASN A 12 -8.16 -9.63 -8.86
CA ASN A 12 -7.18 -10.69 -8.52
C ASN A 12 -6.32 -11.11 -9.73
N THR A 13 -5.93 -10.16 -10.58
CA THR A 13 -5.18 -10.44 -11.83
C THR A 13 -3.67 -10.36 -11.70
N GLU A 14 -3.17 -9.76 -10.62
CA GLU A 14 -1.75 -9.62 -10.30
C GLU A 14 -1.55 -9.77 -8.79
N ASP A 15 -0.33 -10.11 -8.36
CA ASP A 15 0.01 -10.22 -6.96
C ASP A 15 -0.12 -8.87 -6.23
N ALA A 16 -0.61 -8.93 -5.00
CA ALA A 16 -0.93 -7.73 -4.23
C ALA A 16 0.31 -6.84 -3.95
N ASP A 17 1.50 -7.43 -3.83
CA ASP A 17 2.75 -6.70 -3.62
C ASP A 17 3.17 -5.88 -4.86
N VAL A 18 2.98 -6.44 -6.06
CA VAL A 18 3.21 -5.75 -7.34
C VAL A 18 2.22 -4.59 -7.49
N LEU A 19 0.94 -4.83 -7.25
CA LEU A 19 -0.10 -3.79 -7.31
C LEU A 19 0.20 -2.64 -6.33
N TYR A 20 0.62 -2.98 -5.11
CA TYR A 20 1.01 -1.99 -4.10
C TYR A 20 2.21 -1.17 -4.54
N ARG A 21 3.28 -1.80 -5.05
CA ARG A 21 4.47 -1.08 -5.57
C ARG A 21 4.13 -0.16 -6.72
N ASN A 22 3.29 -0.60 -7.66
CA ASN A 22 2.83 0.25 -8.79
C ASN A 22 2.03 1.46 -8.32
N PHE A 23 1.25 1.32 -7.25
CA PHE A 23 0.51 2.43 -6.66
C PHE A 23 1.40 3.37 -5.82
N ARG A 24 2.28 2.83 -4.98
CA ARG A 24 3.03 3.56 -3.95
C ARG A 24 4.46 3.93 -4.32
N GLY A 25 5.02 3.33 -5.38
CA GLY A 25 6.40 3.50 -5.83
C GLY A 25 7.46 2.89 -4.92
N ARG A 26 7.06 2.09 -3.91
CA ARG A 26 7.94 1.47 -2.92
C ARG A 26 7.24 0.30 -2.22
N ASP A 27 8.02 -0.51 -1.53
CA ASP A 27 7.50 -1.53 -0.62
C ASP A 27 6.75 -0.93 0.58
N PRO A 28 5.80 -1.67 1.18
CA PRO A 28 5.07 -1.22 2.37
C PRO A 28 6.01 -1.02 3.56
N LYS A 29 5.66 -0.07 4.42
CA LYS A 29 6.44 0.34 5.59
C LYS A 29 5.57 0.21 6.83
N PRO A 30 5.89 -0.67 7.80
CA PRO A 30 5.05 -0.89 8.97
C PRO A 30 4.92 0.35 9.86
N GLU A 31 5.86 1.28 9.79
CA GLU A 31 5.88 2.52 10.55
C GLU A 31 4.61 3.36 10.32
N ALA A 32 4.06 3.32 9.09
CA ALA A 32 2.84 4.05 8.77
C ALA A 32 1.61 3.52 9.53
N LEU A 33 1.57 2.21 9.83
CA LEU A 33 0.52 1.63 10.66
C LEU A 33 0.76 1.97 12.14
N LEU A 34 2.01 1.86 12.60
CA LEU A 34 2.37 2.16 13.99
C LEU A 34 2.08 3.62 14.35
N GLU A 35 2.40 4.57 13.47
CA GLU A 35 2.08 5.99 13.64
C GLU A 35 0.58 6.22 13.76
N LYS A 36 -0.22 5.60 12.88
CA LYS A 36 -1.69 5.69 12.93
C LYS A 36 -2.26 5.15 14.24
N LEU A 37 -1.65 4.11 14.79
CA LEU A 37 -2.07 3.48 16.05
C LEU A 37 -1.47 4.16 17.30
N GLY A 38 -0.63 5.20 17.14
CA GLY A 38 0.09 5.83 18.25
C GLY A 38 1.14 4.93 18.91
N MET A 39 1.61 3.88 18.21
CA MET A 39 2.53 2.86 18.71
C MET A 39 4.00 3.16 18.40
N THR A 40 4.36 4.43 18.14
CA THR A 40 5.74 4.83 17.79
C THR A 40 6.66 5.03 19.00
N GLY A 41 6.20 4.68 20.21
CA GLY A 41 7.03 4.70 21.43
C GLY A 41 7.60 6.07 21.80
N LYS A 42 6.88 7.16 21.48
CA LYS A 42 7.22 8.49 21.98
C LYS A 42 6.87 8.64 23.45
#